data_AF-A0A4P6FLS8-F1
#
_entry.id   AF-A0A4P6FLS8-F1
#
_cell.length_a   1.000
_cell.length_b   1.000
_cell.length_c   1.000
_cell.angle_alpha   90.00
_cell.angle_beta   90.00
_cell.angle_gamma   90.00
#
_symmetry.space_group_name_H-M   'P 1'
#
loop_
_entity.id
_entity.type
_entity.pdbx_description
1 polymer ?
#
loop_
_entity_poly.entity_id
_entity_poly.type
_entity_poly.pdbx_seq_one_letter_code
_entity_poly.pdbx_strand_id
1 'polypeptide(L)' 'MPSTIYRLTSVHRRLDDTITQEMRRRLPDSLKLLRLKRLRLQVKDRLAALMTRRPAG' A
#
# COMPACT_ATOMS: atom_id res chain seq x y z
N MET A 1 -15.32 -7.49 -14.66
CA MET A 1 -15.27 -7.00 -13.26
C MET A 1 -13.81 -6.92 -12.83
N PRO A 2 -13.26 -5.74 -12.46
CA PRO A 2 -11.88 -5.66 -12.00
C PRO A 2 -11.74 -6.51 -10.72
N SER A 3 -10.81 -7.46 -10.76
CA SER A 3 -10.54 -8.35 -9.64
C SER A 3 -10.09 -7.55 -8.42
N THR A 4 -10.48 -7.98 -7.22
CA THR A 4 -10.08 -7.35 -5.95
C THR A 4 -8.57 -7.14 -5.86
N ILE A 5 -7.80 -8.05 -6.44
CA ILE A 5 -6.34 -7.98 -6.57
C ILE A 5 -5.91 -6.75 -7.39
N TYR A 6 -6.50 -6.52 -8.58
CA TYR A 6 -6.17 -5.37 -9.43
C TYR A 6 -6.43 -4.02 -8.73
N ARG A 7 -7.54 -3.93 -7.99
CA ARG A 7 -7.88 -2.73 -7.22
C ARG A 7 -6.90 -2.49 -6.05
N LEU A 8 -6.37 -3.57 -5.47
CA LEU A 8 -5.41 -3.49 -4.38
C LEU A 8 -4.00 -3.12 -4.89
N THR A 9 -3.59 -3.67 -6.03
CA THR A 9 -2.32 -3.33 -6.70
C THR A 9 -2.29 -1.86 -7.14
N SER A 10 -3.39 -1.34 -7.67
CA SER A 10 -3.48 0.08 -8.06
C SER A 10 -3.40 1.03 -6.85
N VAL A 11 -4.03 0.67 -5.72
CA VAL A 11 -3.88 1.41 -4.45
C VAL A 11 -2.44 1.35 -3.94
N HIS A 12 -1.79 0.17 -4.01
CA HIS A 12 -0.40 0.01 -3.62
C HIS A 12 0.53 0.90 -4.46
N ARG A 13 0.34 0.92 -5.78
CA ARG A 13 1.15 1.74 -6.69
C ARG A 13 1.00 3.23 -6.39
N ARG A 14 -0.23 3.69 -6.17
CA ARG A 14 -0.51 5.09 -5.81
C ARG A 14 0.11 5.49 -4.48
N LEU A 15 0.13 4.59 -3.49
CA LEU A 15 0.80 4.83 -2.21
C LEU A 15 2.33 4.94 -2.37
N ASP A 16 2.96 4.07 -3.16
CA ASP A 16 4.40 4.13 -3.43
C ASP A 16 4.80 5.39 -4.21
N ASP A 17 4.00 5.80 -5.19
CA ASP A 17 4.23 7.05 -5.93
C ASP A 17 4.14 8.26 -4.99
N THR A 18 3.15 8.28 -4.08
CA THR A 18 2.99 9.35 -3.10
C THR A 18 4.17 9.41 -2.12
N ILE A 19 4.66 8.26 -1.66
CA ILE A 19 5.84 8.16 -0.79
C ILE A 19 7.08 8.69 -1.53
N THR A 20 7.27 8.25 -2.78
CA THR A 20 8.42 8.66 -3.61
C THR A 20 8.40 10.16 -3.89
N GLN A 21 7.23 10.71 -4.18
CA GLN A 21 7.05 12.13 -4.42
C GLN A 21 7.31 12.96 -3.15
N GLU A 22 6.81 12.52 -1.99
CA GLU A 22 7.04 13.21 -0.72
C GLU A 22 8.51 13.11 -0.28
N MET A 23 9.19 11.99 -0.57
CA MET A 23 10.63 11.82 -0.36
C MET A 23 11.48 12.71 -1.28
N ARG A 24 11.00 13.03 -2.49
CA ARG A 24 11.69 13.92 -3.43
C ARG A 24 11.52 15.40 -3.11
N ARG A 25 10.68 15.76 -2.12
CA ARG A 25 10.52 17.16 -1.70
C ARG A 25 11.76 17.64 -0.95
N ARG A 26 12.06 18.94 -1.09
CA ARG A 26 13.15 19.63 -0.36
C ARG A 26 13.02 19.52 1.16
N LEU A 27 11.79 19.45 1.67
CA LEU A 27 11.48 19.22 3.08
C LEU A 27 10.47 18.07 3.15
N PRO A 28 10.93 16.81 3.23
CA PRO A 28 10.05 15.67 3.39
C PRO A 28 9.41 15.71 4.78
N ASP A 29 8.08 15.56 4.81
CA ASP A 29 7.35 15.45 6.08
C ASP A 29 7.46 14.00 6.58
N SER A 30 8.36 13.81 7.55
CA SER A 30 8.63 12.51 8.18
C SER A 30 7.40 11.90 8.85
N LEU A 31 6.48 12.72 9.40
CA LEU A 31 5.23 12.24 10.00
C LEU A 31 4.26 11.74 8.93
N LYS A 32 4.14 12.45 7.81
CA LYS A 32 3.40 11.96 6.63
C LYS A 32 4.01 10.68 6.08
N LEU A 33 5.33 10.60 5.94
CA LEU A 33 6.00 9.39 5.46
C LEU A 33 5.76 8.20 6.40
N LEU A 34 5.80 8.42 7.71
CA LEU A 34 5.49 7.37 8.69
C LEU A 34 4.03 6.90 8.58
N ARG A 35 3.07 7.83 8.42
CA ARG A 35 1.66 7.50 8.18
C ARG A 35 1.47 6.73 6.87
N LEU A 36 2.09 7.17 5.78
CA LEU A 36 2.01 6.51 4.48
C LEU A 36 2.62 5.10 4.53
N LYS A 37 3.76 4.92 5.20
CA LYS A 37 4.38 3.60 5.40
C LYS A 37 3.50 2.68 6.25
N ARG A 38 2.86 3.18 7.30
CA ARG A 38 1.89 2.40 8.10
C ARG A 38 0.67 1.98 7.28
N LEU A 39 0.14 2.88 6.44
CA LEU A 39 -0.96 2.55 5.54
C LEU A 39 -0.56 1.47 4.54
N ARG A 40 0.64 1.57 3.96
CA ARG A 40 1.18 0.54 3.06
C ARG A 40 1.31 -0.81 3.77
N LEU A 41 1.78 -0.82 5.01
CA LEU A 41 1.88 -2.04 5.83
C LEU A 41 0.51 -2.68 6.07
N GLN A 42 -0.49 -1.90 6.50
CA GLN A 42 -1.85 -2.42 6.69
C GLN A 42 -2.48 -2.97 5.41
N VAL A 43 -2.24 -2.33 4.26
CA VAL A 43 -2.71 -2.83 2.96
C VAL A 43 -2.02 -4.15 2.61
N LYS A 44 -0.71 -4.27 2.86
CA LYS A 44 0.05 -5.49 2.66
C LYS A 44 -0.42 -6.61 3.59
N ASP A 45 -0.70 -6.31 4.86
CA ASP A 45 -1.22 -7.28 5.83
C ASP A 45 -2.61 -7.77 5.44
N ARG A 46 -3.47 -6.88 4.91
CA ARG A 46 -4.77 -7.28 4.35
C ARG A 46 -4.62 -8.14 3.10
N LEU A 47 -3.67 -7.82 2.22
CA LEU A 47 -3.31 -8.66 1.06
C LEU A 47 -2.88 -10.05 1.50
N ALA A 48 -1.95 -10.10 2.46
CA ALA A 48 -1.43 -11.35 3.00
C ALA A 48 -2.54 -12.16 3.67
N ALA A 49 -3.40 -11.54 4.48
CA ALA A 49 -4.55 -12.21 5.07
C ALA A 49 -5.53 -12.75 4.01
N LEU A 50 -5.79 -12.02 2.92
CA LEU A 50 -6.64 -12.49 1.82
C LEU A 50 -5.98 -13.63 1.02
N MET A 51 -4.66 -13.60 0.84
CA MET A 51 -3.89 -14.65 0.15
C MET A 51 -3.74 -15.91 1.01
N THR A 52 -3.48 -15.76 2.31
CA THR A 52 -3.40 -16.86 3.29
C THR A 52 -4.78 -17.46 3.56
N ARG A 53 -5.85 -16.67 3.48
CA ARG A 53 -7.23 -17.16 3.57
C ARG A 53 -7.75 -17.74 2.26
N ARG A 54 -6.87 -18.12 1.32
CA ARG A 54 -7.23 -19.10 0.30
C ARG A 54 -7.40 -20.43 1.04
N PRO A 55 -8.64 -20.94 1.25
CA PRO A 55 -8.78 -22.26 1.82
C PRO A 55 -8.06 -23.20 0.86
N ALA A 56 -7.23 -24.09 1.42
CA ALA A 56 -6.86 -25.30 0.73
C ALA A 56 -8.18 -25.99 0.35
N GLY A 57 -8.56 -25.84 -0.90
CA GLY A 57 -9.59 -26.63 -1.58
C GLY A 57 -8.86 -27.59 -2.50
#